data_AF-K9VCH0-F1
#
_entry.id   AF-K9VCH0-F1
#
_cell.length_a   1.000
_cell.length_b   1.000
_cell.length_c   1.000
_cell.angle_alpha   90.00
_cell.angle_beta   90.00
_cell.angle_gamma   90.00
#
_symmetry.space_group_name_H-M   'P 1'
#
loop_
_entity.id
_entity.type
_entity.pdbx_description
1 polymer ?
#
loop_
_entity_poly.entity_id
_entity_poly.type
_entity_poly.pdbx_seq_one_letter_code
_entity_poly.pdbx_strand_id
1 'polypeptide(L)'
;MTTCSEIDRDRTPARGILISFYVTSIIFNVCLIAQLLTVGVAYFNNPAWWNIHVWLVRGYGGLSLVLLGWSFVAPFSRRIRNLATSLPVLLGLQFASIHLKSPLHLEILHPLIGFTLLYVSSSLVHHISRTFSPTNNHNHQI
;
A
#
# COMPACT_ATOMS: atom_id res chain seq x y z
N MET A 1 9.09 -9.26 49.56
CA MET A 1 8.84 -7.83 49.25
C MET A 1 10.16 -7.32 48.68
N THR A 2 10.36 -7.13 47.38
CA THR A 2 9.58 -6.46 46.35
C THR A 2 9.72 -7.19 45.01
N THR A 3 8.60 -7.43 44.35
CA THR A 3 8.52 -7.95 42.98
C THR A 3 9.09 -6.91 42.01
N CYS A 4 10.24 -7.18 41.40
CA CYS A 4 10.59 -6.53 40.13
C CYS A 4 9.58 -7.03 39.10
N SER A 5 8.47 -6.30 38.98
CA SER A 5 7.62 -6.34 37.80
C SER A 5 8.46 -5.80 36.65
N GLU A 6 9.33 -6.67 36.16
CA GLU A 6 10.11 -6.50 34.94
C GLU A 6 9.15 -5.99 33.88
N ILE A 7 9.41 -4.77 33.42
CA ILE A 7 8.69 -4.09 32.35
C ILE A 7 9.08 -4.79 31.04
N ASP A 8 8.85 -6.10 30.96
CA ASP A 8 8.81 -6.87 29.74
C ASP A 8 7.36 -6.82 29.24
N ARG A 9 6.91 -5.60 28.94
CA ARG A 9 5.79 -5.45 28.03
C ARG A 9 6.35 -5.78 26.65
N ASP A 10 6.43 -7.08 26.43
CA ASP A 10 6.70 -7.81 25.20
C ASP A 10 6.57 -6.89 23.98
N ARG A 11 7.69 -6.64 23.30
CA ARG A 11 7.79 -5.84 22.07
C ARG A 11 7.14 -6.54 20.87
N THR A 12 6.12 -7.34 21.09
CA THR A 12 5.23 -7.79 20.03
C THR A 12 4.39 -6.58 19.60
N PRO A 13 4.41 -6.18 18.32
CA PRO A 13 3.45 -5.19 17.85
C PRO A 13 2.07 -5.71 18.19
N ALA A 14 1.27 -4.89 18.88
CA ALA A 14 -0.08 -5.28 19.26
C ALA A 14 -0.77 -5.84 18.01
N ARG A 15 -1.21 -7.11 18.07
CA ARG A 15 -1.76 -7.86 16.92
C ARG A 15 -2.81 -7.06 16.13
N GLY A 16 -3.53 -6.15 16.79
CA GLY A 16 -4.44 -5.19 16.17
C GLY A 16 -3.78 -4.20 15.20
N ILE A 17 -2.57 -3.71 15.48
CA ILE A 17 -1.78 -2.84 14.60
C ILE A 17 -1.45 -3.57 13.29
N LEU A 18 -1.03 -4.84 13.38
CA LEU A 18 -0.73 -5.66 12.20
C LEU A 18 -1.99 -5.93 11.36
N ILE A 19 -3.10 -6.30 12.01
CA ILE A 19 -4.37 -6.58 11.32
C ILE A 19 -4.89 -5.31 10.65
N SER A 20 -4.87 -4.18 11.35
CA SER A 20 -5.28 -2.88 10.80
C SER A 20 -4.45 -2.52 9.58
N PHE A 21 -3.12 -2.63 9.67
CA PHE A 21 -2.22 -2.40 8.54
C PHE A 21 -2.55 -3.28 7.33
N TYR A 22 -2.79 -4.57 7.58
CA TYR A 22 -3.16 -5.51 6.53
C TYR A 22 -4.48 -5.16 5.85
N VAL A 23 -5.53 -4.88 6.63
CA VAL A 23 -6.83 -4.46 6.10
C VAL A 23 -6.71 -3.17 5.29
N THR A 24 -6.00 -2.16 5.81
CA THR A 24 -5.74 -0.91 5.08
C THR A 24 -4.99 -1.17 3.77
N SER A 25 -4.01 -2.08 3.76
CA SER A 25 -3.25 -2.43 2.54
C SER A 25 -4.14 -3.09 1.48
N ILE A 26 -5.08 -3.95 1.89
CA ILE A 26 -6.05 -4.58 0.97
C ILE A 26 -6.98 -3.52 0.39
N ILE A 27 -7.56 -2.66 1.24
CA ILE A 27 -8.48 -1.60 0.81
C ILE A 27 -7.78 -0.69 -0.21
N PHE A 28 -6.56 -0.25 0.10
CA PHE A 28 -5.75 0.55 -0.81
C PHE A 28 -5.51 -0.17 -2.14
N ASN A 29 -5.18 -1.46 -2.12
CA ASN A 29 -4.98 -2.24 -3.34
C ASN A 29 -6.25 -2.36 -4.19
N VAL A 30 -7.41 -2.58 -3.56
CA VAL A 30 -8.71 -2.62 -4.25
C VAL A 30 -9.02 -1.26 -4.89
N CYS A 31 -8.71 -0.16 -4.20
CA CYS A 31 -8.85 1.18 -4.76
C CYS A 31 -7.99 1.38 -6.02
N LEU A 32 -6.76 0.85 -6.05
CA LEU A 32 -5.91 0.92 -7.25
C LEU A 32 -6.46 0.08 -8.41
N ILE A 33 -7.02 -1.09 -8.13
CA ILE A 33 -7.67 -1.92 -9.17
C ILE A 33 -8.86 -1.16 -9.75
N ALA A 34 -9.71 -0.58 -8.89
CA ALA A 34 -10.83 0.25 -9.33
C ALA A 34 -10.35 1.47 -10.12
N GLN A 35 -9.25 2.10 -9.72
CA GLN A 35 -8.66 3.22 -10.45
C GLN A 35 -8.24 2.79 -11.87
N LEU A 36 -7.56 1.66 -12.03
CA LEU A 36 -7.16 1.15 -13.33
C LEU A 36 -8.38 0.83 -14.21
N LEU A 37 -9.43 0.25 -13.63
CA LEU A 37 -10.70 0.00 -14.33
C LEU A 37 -11.33 1.32 -14.80
N THR A 38 -11.39 2.34 -13.93
CA THR A 38 -11.98 3.64 -14.29
C THR A 38 -11.22 4.33 -15.42
N VAL A 39 -9.89 4.23 -15.48
CA VAL A 39 -9.08 4.71 -16.64
C VAL A 39 -9.45 3.96 -17.90
N GLY A 40 -9.52 2.63 -17.85
CA GLY A 40 -9.87 1.80 -18.99
C GLY A 40 -11.25 2.16 -19.54
N VAL A 41 -12.26 2.29 -18.67
CA VAL A 41 -13.61 2.71 -19.06
C VAL A 41 -13.61 4.14 -19.63
N ALA A 42 -12.85 5.05 -19.03
CA ALA A 42 -12.76 6.43 -19.51
C ALA A 42 -12.14 6.53 -20.91
N TYR A 43 -11.15 5.69 -21.20
CA TYR A 43 -10.46 5.65 -22.47
C TYR A 43 -11.28 4.95 -23.57
N PHE A 44 -11.90 3.81 -23.26
CA PHE A 44 -12.55 2.97 -24.28
C PHE A 44 -14.06 3.20 -24.45
N ASN A 45 -14.74 3.74 -23.44
CA ASN A 45 -16.21 3.78 -23.43
C ASN A 45 -16.79 5.17 -23.18
N ASN A 46 -16.48 5.80 -22.04
CA ASN A 46 -17.10 7.07 -21.66
C ASN A 46 -16.13 7.99 -20.89
N PRO A 47 -15.72 9.14 -21.47
CA PRO A 47 -14.74 10.04 -20.85
C PRO A 47 -15.23 10.69 -19.54
N ALA A 48 -16.52 10.67 -19.21
CA ALA A 48 -17.01 11.16 -17.91
C ALA A 48 -16.38 10.41 -16.71
N TRP A 49 -15.91 9.18 -16.93
CA TRP A 49 -15.24 8.36 -15.91
C TRP A 49 -13.88 8.92 -15.46
N TRP A 50 -13.28 9.88 -16.19
CA TRP A 50 -12.11 10.60 -15.73
C TRP A 50 -12.36 11.35 -14.40
N ASN A 51 -13.58 11.87 -14.21
CA ASN A 51 -13.94 12.54 -12.96
C ASN A 51 -13.97 11.54 -11.79
N ILE A 52 -14.50 10.33 -12.04
CA ILE A 52 -14.55 9.25 -11.05
C ILE A 52 -13.12 8.80 -10.72
N HIS A 53 -12.27 8.63 -11.73
CA HIS A 53 -10.86 8.30 -11.57
C HIS A 53 -10.14 9.31 -10.66
N VAL A 54 -10.30 10.61 -10.93
CA VAL A 54 -9.67 11.69 -10.15
C VAL A 54 -10.22 11.77 -8.73
N TRP A 55 -11.53 11.57 -8.55
CA TRP A 55 -12.15 11.57 -7.23
C TRP A 55 -11.65 10.39 -6.39
N LEU A 56 -11.53 9.21 -7.00
CA LEU A 56 -11.04 8.01 -6.35
C LEU A 56 -9.61 8.19 -5.83
N VAL A 57 -8.66 8.64 -6.67
CA VAL A 57 -7.26 8.87 -6.25
C VAL A 57 -7.12 9.91 -5.14
N ARG A 58 -7.97 10.95 -5.14
CA ARG A 58 -8.01 11.95 -4.06
C ARG A 58 -8.55 11.36 -2.76
N GLY A 59 -9.57 10.50 -2.85
CA GLY A 59 -10.17 9.84 -1.69
C GLY A 59 -9.22 8.88 -1.00
N TYR A 60 -8.58 7.96 -1.76
CA TYR A 60 -7.71 6.95 -1.16
C TYR A 60 -6.26 7.40 -0.99
N GLY A 61 -5.84 8.54 -1.59
CA GLY A 61 -4.45 9.02 -1.51
C GLY A 61 -3.94 9.15 -0.07
N GLY A 62 -4.80 9.55 0.86
CA GLY A 62 -4.49 9.60 2.29
C GLY A 62 -4.15 8.25 2.92
N LEU A 63 -4.71 7.13 2.42
CA LEU A 63 -4.39 5.79 2.92
C LEU A 63 -2.92 5.44 2.71
N SER A 64 -2.27 5.95 1.66
CA SER A 64 -0.83 5.73 1.45
C SER A 64 0.03 6.33 2.56
N LEU A 65 -0.36 7.49 3.10
CA LEU A 65 0.30 8.14 4.23
C LEU A 65 0.00 7.43 5.56
N VAL A 66 -1.22 6.92 5.72
CA VAL A 66 -1.58 6.08 6.88
C VAL A 66 -0.72 4.81 6.90
N LEU A 67 -0.60 4.12 5.76
CA LEU A 67 0.28 2.95 5.61
C LEU A 67 1.74 3.31 5.91
N LEU A 68 2.21 4.47 5.44
CA LEU A 68 3.56 4.95 5.75
C LEU A 68 3.75 5.13 7.26
N GLY A 69 2.87 5.87 7.93
CA GLY A 69 2.94 6.12 9.36
C GLY A 69 2.95 4.83 10.17
N TRP A 70 2.04 3.91 9.85
CA TRP A 70 1.97 2.60 10.50
C TRP A 70 3.24 1.77 10.30
N SER A 71 3.88 1.88 9.12
CA SER A 71 5.10 1.15 8.81
C SER A 71 6.31 1.54 9.67
N PHE A 72 6.29 2.74 10.26
CA PHE A 72 7.31 3.21 11.21
C PHE A 72 6.99 2.89 12.67
N VAL A 73 5.71 2.73 13.01
CA VAL A 73 5.27 2.42 14.38
C VAL A 73 5.41 0.93 14.69
N ALA A 74 5.14 0.05 13.71
CA ALA A 74 5.29 -1.40 13.89
C ALA A 74 6.69 -1.90 13.48
N PRO A 75 7.20 -2.98 14.11
CA PRO A 75 8.48 -3.61 13.78
C PRO A 75 8.37 -4.48 12.52
N PHE A 76 7.96 -3.88 11.41
CA PHE A 76 7.92 -4.55 10.13
C PHE A 76 9.33 -4.76 9.57
N SER A 77 9.48 -5.78 8.71
CA SER A 77 10.73 -5.99 7.97
C SER A 77 11.06 -4.77 7.08
N ARG A 78 12.36 -4.53 6.83
CA ARG A 78 12.81 -3.44 5.94
C ARG A 78 12.10 -3.48 4.57
N ARG A 79 11.77 -4.68 4.08
CA ARG A 79 11.06 -4.87 2.80
C ARG A 79 9.64 -4.30 2.85
N ILE A 80 8.85 -4.63 3.87
CA ILE A 80 7.48 -4.09 4.04
C ILE A 80 7.52 -2.57 4.19
N ARG A 81 8.46 -2.04 4.97
CA ARG A 81 8.62 -0.60 5.16
C ARG A 81 8.99 0.11 3.85
N ASN A 82 9.91 -0.44 3.07
CA ASN A 82 10.30 0.13 1.78
C ASN A 82 9.12 0.12 0.79
N LEU A 83 8.36 -0.98 0.73
CA LEU A 83 7.14 -1.05 -0.09
C LEU A 83 6.13 0.00 0.34
N ALA A 84 5.81 0.09 1.64
CA ALA A 84 4.89 1.09 2.18
C ALA A 84 5.37 2.54 1.93
N THR A 85 6.67 2.80 2.01
CA THR A 85 7.27 4.11 1.72
C THR A 85 7.21 4.45 0.23
N SER A 86 7.36 3.47 -0.65
CA SER A 86 7.29 3.71 -2.10
C SER A 86 5.87 4.06 -2.57
N LEU A 87 4.81 3.64 -1.87
CA LEU A 87 3.43 3.94 -2.24
C LEU A 87 3.13 5.45 -2.32
N PRO A 88 3.32 6.27 -1.25
CA PRO A 88 3.09 7.71 -1.33
C PRO A 88 4.05 8.42 -2.28
N VAL A 89 5.28 7.92 -2.45
CA VAL A 89 6.25 8.48 -3.41
C VAL A 89 5.76 8.29 -4.85
N LEU A 90 5.31 7.08 -5.20
CA LEU A 90 4.76 6.77 -6.52
C LEU A 90 3.45 7.52 -6.79
N LEU A 91 2.58 7.67 -5.78
CA LEU A 91 1.39 8.53 -5.85
C LEU A 91 1.76 9.99 -6.12
N GLY A 92 2.72 10.54 -5.37
CA GLY A 92 3.22 11.90 -5.58
C GLY A 92 3.82 12.08 -6.96
N LEU A 93 4.58 11.09 -7.45
CA LEU A 93 5.15 11.11 -8.78
C LEU A 93 4.07 11.04 -9.88
N GLN A 94 3.00 10.28 -9.67
CA GLN A 94 1.83 10.30 -10.57
C GLN A 94 1.22 11.69 -10.69
N PHE A 95 0.99 12.38 -9.56
CA PHE A 95 0.48 13.75 -9.59
C PHE A 95 1.45 14.70 -10.30
N ALA A 96 2.75 14.60 -9.96
CA ALA A 96 3.78 15.42 -10.58
C ALA A 96 3.85 15.21 -12.11
N SER A 97 3.74 13.96 -12.59
CA SER A 97 3.82 13.63 -14.02
C SER A 97 2.72 14.26 -14.87
N ILE A 98 1.53 14.49 -14.31
CA ILE A 98 0.41 15.15 -15.01
C ILE A 98 0.47 16.69 -14.88
N HIS A 99 0.96 17.20 -13.75
CA HIS A 99 0.89 18.65 -13.48
C HIS A 99 2.15 19.41 -13.94
N LEU A 100 3.29 18.74 -14.07
CA LEU A 100 4.53 19.35 -14.56
C LEU A 100 4.54 19.36 -16.09
N LYS A 101 4.18 20.51 -16.67
CA LYS A 101 4.41 20.78 -18.09
C LYS A 101 5.91 20.91 -18.35
N SER A 102 6.51 19.82 -18.80
CA SER A 102 7.91 19.77 -19.21
C SER A 102 8.00 19.43 -20.70
N PRO A 103 9.07 19.83 -21.41
CA PRO A 103 9.28 19.47 -22.81
C PRO A 103 9.44 17.95 -23.04
N LEU A 104 9.62 17.18 -21.96
CA LEU A 104 9.86 15.73 -22.00
C LEU A 104 8.58 14.88 -22.02
N HIS A 105 7.38 15.46 -22.13
CA HIS A 105 6.11 14.71 -22.19
C HIS A 105 5.98 13.65 -21.08
N LEU A 106 6.24 14.06 -19.83
CA LEU A 106 6.21 13.18 -18.65
C LEU A 106 4.84 12.49 -18.43
N GLU A 107 3.80 12.95 -19.12
CA GLU A 107 2.46 12.36 -19.17
C GLU A 107 2.49 10.87 -19.56
N ILE A 108 3.40 10.46 -20.45
CA ILE A 108 3.58 9.04 -20.85
C ILE A 108 3.99 8.15 -19.67
N LEU A 109 4.69 8.71 -18.67
CA LEU A 109 5.11 7.95 -17.50
C LEU A 109 3.96 7.73 -16.51
N HIS A 110 2.91 8.55 -16.55
CA HIS A 110 1.78 8.42 -15.63
C HIS A 110 1.17 7.00 -15.57
N PRO A 111 0.80 6.36 -16.71
CA PRO A 111 0.30 5.00 -16.69
C PRO A 111 1.35 3.99 -16.19
N LEU A 112 2.62 4.15 -16.58
CA LEU A 112 3.71 3.27 -16.11
C LEU A 112 3.86 3.32 -14.58
N ILE A 113 3.82 4.52 -14.00
CA ILE A 113 3.86 4.71 -12.55
C ILE A 113 2.60 4.10 -11.91
N GLY A 114 1.44 4.20 -12.56
CA GLY A 114 0.20 3.58 -12.08
C GLY A 114 0.25 2.07 -12.00
N PHE A 115 0.77 1.40 -13.04
CA PHE A 115 0.98 -0.04 -13.01
C PHE A 115 2.01 -0.44 -11.94
N THR A 116 3.08 0.35 -11.80
CA THR A 116 4.10 0.13 -10.76
C THR A 116 3.49 0.25 -9.36
N LEU A 117 2.65 1.24 -9.12
CA LEU A 117 1.95 1.46 -7.85
C LEU A 117 1.05 0.25 -7.50
N LEU A 118 0.28 -0.25 -8.49
CA LEU A 118 -0.54 -1.46 -8.32
C LEU A 118 0.31 -2.70 -8.00
N TYR A 119 1.44 -2.88 -8.69
CA TYR A 119 2.37 -3.98 -8.45
C TYR A 119 2.97 -3.94 -7.04
N VAL A 120 3.47 -2.77 -6.62
CA VAL A 120 4.05 -2.56 -5.28
C VAL A 120 3.00 -2.79 -4.20
N SER A 121 1.79 -2.28 -4.38
CA SER A 121 0.67 -2.47 -3.45
C SER A 121 0.28 -3.95 -3.32
N SER A 122 0.18 -4.66 -4.44
CA SER A 122 -0.13 -6.10 -4.43
C SER A 122 0.99 -6.92 -3.78
N SER A 123 2.25 -6.53 -4.01
CA SER A 123 3.41 -7.12 -3.35
C SER A 123 3.39 -6.87 -1.84
N LEU A 124 3.00 -5.67 -1.41
CA LEU A 124 2.85 -5.33 0.01
C LEU A 124 1.80 -6.23 0.68
N VAL A 125 0.62 -6.36 0.08
CA VAL A 125 -0.45 -7.26 0.57
C VAL A 125 0.06 -8.70 0.68
N HIS A 126 0.75 -9.20 -0.35
CA HIS A 126 1.31 -10.55 -0.35
C HIS A 126 2.36 -10.78 0.74
N HIS A 127 3.25 -9.80 0.97
CA HIS A 127 4.27 -9.93 2.02
C HIS A 127 3.66 -9.88 3.43
N ILE A 128 2.65 -9.03 3.66
CA ILE A 128 1.96 -8.96 4.94
C ILE A 128 1.15 -10.24 5.18
N SER A 129 0.45 -10.77 4.17
CA SER A 129 -0.35 -11.99 4.34
C SER A 129 0.48 -13.19 4.77
N ARG A 130 1.72 -13.32 4.26
CA ARG A 130 2.68 -14.34 4.70
C ARG A 130 3.14 -14.19 6.14
N THR A 131 3.00 -13.01 6.73
CA THR A 131 3.26 -12.80 8.17
C THR A 131 2.12 -13.40 9.02
N PHE A 132 0.93 -13.56 8.44
CA PHE A 132 -0.25 -14.15 9.10
C PHE A 132 -0.47 -15.62 8.78
N SER A 133 0.00 -16.13 7.63
CA SER A 133 -0.03 -17.56 7.33
C SER A 133 1.03 -18.29 8.15
N PRO A 134 0.65 -19.08 9.18
CA PRO A 134 1.61 -19.93 9.86
C PRO A 134 2.07 -20.98 8.85
N THR A 135 3.38 -21.15 8.70
CA THR A 135 3.91 -22.29 7.98
C THR A 135 3.60 -23.53 8.82
N ASN A 136 2.58 -24.29 8.43
CA ASN A 136 2.35 -25.66 8.91
C ASN A 136 3.51 -26.55 8.45
N ASN A 137 4.65 -26.47 9.12
CA ASN A 137 5.76 -27.40 8.96
C ASN A 137 6.21 -27.86 10.36
N HIS A 138 5.34 -28.62 11.04
CA HIS A 138 5.70 -29.53 12.12
C HIS A 138 4.79 -30.75 12.04
N ASN A 139 5.38 -31.87 11.60
CA ASN A 139 4.93 -33.27 11.68
C ASN A 139 4.95 -33.99 10.33
N HIS A 140 6.15 -34.30 9.84
CA HIS A 140 6.44 -35.57 9.16
C HIS A 140 7.95 -35.84 9.21
N GLN A 141 8.47 -35.98 10.42
CA GLN A 141 9.69 -36.75 10.68
C GLN A 141 9.44 -37.54 11.95
N ILE A 142 8.80 -38.72 11.82
CA ILE A 142 9.23 -40.01 12.39
C ILE A 142 8.64 -41.09 11.48
#